data_AF-A0A2G6DM86-F1
#
_entry.id   AF-A0A2G6DM86-F1
#
_cell.length_a   1.000
_cell.length_b   1.000
_cell.length_c   1.000
_cell.angle_alpha   90.00
_cell.angle_beta   90.00
_cell.angle_gamma   90.00
#
_symmetry.space_group_name_H-M   'P 1'
#
loop_
_entity.id
_entity.type
_entity.pdbx_description
1 polymer ?
#
loop_
_entity_poly.entity_id
_entity_poly.type
_entity_poly.pdbx_seq_one_letter_code
_entity_poly.pdbx_strand_id
1 'polypeptide(L)' 'MVQGASGAMLTPFAEVVGHPVAHSLSPALHRAWYGELGLEYEYGYTDVPPGKLGQYLSARPASQIGVSVTMPHKLAA' A
#
# COMPACT_ATOMS: atom_id res chain seq x y z
N MET A 1 -10.42 -25.83 -17.02
CA MET A 1 -10.02 -26.27 -15.67
C MET A 1 -8.51 -26.08 -15.57
N VAL A 2 -8.07 -24.96 -14.99
CA VAL A 2 -6.64 -24.77 -14.67
C VAL A 2 -6.55 -24.82 -13.15
N GLN A 3 -6.15 -25.96 -12.64
CA GLN A 3 -5.68 -26.13 -11.26
C GLN A 3 -4.20 -25.73 -11.24
N GLY A 4 -3.80 -24.82 -10.35
CA GLY A 4 -2.40 -24.43 -10.23
C GLY A 4 -2.11 -23.60 -8.98
N ALA A 5 -1.54 -24.26 -7.97
CA ALA A 5 -0.82 -23.73 -6.80
C ALA A 5 -1.62 -22.95 -5.73
N SER A 6 -2.16 -23.69 -4.75
CA SER A 6 -2.38 -23.19 -3.38
C SER A 6 -1.06 -23.23 -2.60
N GLY A 7 -0.08 -22.41 -2.98
CA GLY A 7 0.78 -21.79 -1.98
C GLY A 7 -0.03 -20.66 -1.37
N ALA A 8 0.05 -20.39 -0.05
CA ALA A 8 -0.68 -19.28 0.54
C ALA A 8 -0.27 -17.98 -0.19
N MET A 9 -1.06 -17.55 -1.18
CA MET A 9 -0.77 -16.36 -1.96
C MET A 9 -1.06 -15.21 -1.03
N LEU A 10 0.00 -14.52 -0.60
CA LEU A 10 -0.13 -13.31 0.19
C LEU A 10 -1.00 -12.33 -0.61
N THR A 11 -2.09 -11.85 -0.01
CA THR A 11 -2.95 -10.85 -0.60
C THR A 11 -2.11 -9.63 -1.01
N PRO A 12 -2.04 -9.27 -2.30
CA PRO A 12 -1.31 -8.09 -2.73
C PRO A 12 -1.91 -6.85 -2.09
N PHE A 13 -1.07 -5.92 -1.64
CA PHE A 13 -1.55 -4.70 -1.01
C PHE A 13 -0.74 -3.48 -1.42
N ALA A 14 -1.38 -2.32 -1.30
CA ALA A 14 -0.73 -1.03 -1.46
C ALA A 14 -1.05 -0.12 -0.27
N GLU A 15 -0.24 0.91 -0.05
CA GLU A 15 -0.47 1.84 1.05
C GLU A 15 -0.14 3.27 0.67
N VAL A 16 -0.73 4.22 1.39
CA VAL A 16 -0.26 5.60 1.40
C VAL A 16 0.63 5.86 2.62
N VAL A 17 1.78 6.50 2.40
CA VAL A 17 2.71 6.91 3.46
C VAL A 17 2.85 8.42 3.53
N GLY A 18 2.91 8.94 4.76
CA GLY A 18 2.96 10.37 5.06
C GLY A 18 3.13 10.58 6.57
N HIS A 19 3.14 11.84 6.99
CA HIS A 19 3.08 12.20 8.41
C HIS A 19 2.49 13.60 8.61
N PRO A 20 1.33 13.74 9.28
CA PRO A 20 0.39 12.68 9.63
C PRO A 20 -0.34 12.16 8.37
N VAL A 21 -0.63 10.85 8.30
CA VAL A 21 -1.27 10.23 7.10
C VAL A 21 -2.72 9.79 7.29
N ALA A 22 -3.20 9.71 8.53
CA ALA A 22 -4.53 9.13 8.85
C ALA A 22 -5.73 9.83 8.19
N HIS A 23 -5.56 11.09 7.75
CA HIS A 23 -6.60 11.85 7.05
C HIS A 23 -6.66 11.58 5.54
N SER A 24 -5.79 10.71 5.01
CA SER A 24 -5.79 10.40 3.59
C SER A 24 -7.07 9.69 3.16
N LEU A 25 -7.67 10.16 2.06
CA LEU A 25 -8.81 9.50 1.42
C LEU A 25 -8.39 8.38 0.47
N SER A 26 -7.08 8.22 0.20
CA SER A 26 -6.57 7.17 -0.70
C SER A 26 -7.07 5.77 -0.33
N PRO A 27 -7.09 5.33 0.95
CA PRO A 27 -7.62 4.02 1.30
C PRO A 27 -9.09 3.83 0.94
N ALA A 28 -9.93 4.84 1.18
CA ALA A 28 -11.35 4.75 0.82
C ALA A 28 -11.55 4.68 -0.69
N LEU A 29 -10.83 5.53 -1.45
CA LEU A 29 -10.91 5.57 -2.90
C LEU A 29 -10.42 4.27 -3.54
N HIS A 30 -9.23 3.79 -3.15
CA HIS A 30 -8.66 2.58 -3.74
C HIS A 30 -9.46 1.32 -3.41
N ARG A 31 -9.95 1.17 -2.18
CA ARG A 31 -10.81 0.03 -1.82
C ARG A 31 -12.12 0.03 -2.61
N ALA A 32 -12.73 1.19 -2.83
CA ALA A 32 -13.92 1.30 -3.67
C ALA A 32 -13.64 0.82 -5.10
N TRP A 33 -12.57 1.32 -5.73
CA TRP A 33 -12.18 0.89 -7.08
C TRP A 33 -11.76 -0.59 -7.16
N TYR A 34 -11.09 -1.12 -6.16
CA TYR A 34 -10.74 -2.54 -6.11
C TYR A 34 -11.99 -3.42 -6.04
N GLY A 35 -13.00 -3.00 -5.26
CA GLY A 35 -14.31 -3.65 -5.23
C GLY A 35 -15.01 -3.63 -6.59
N GLU A 36 -15.06 -2.47 -7.25
CA GLU A 36 -15.68 -2.32 -8.59
C GLU A 36 -14.98 -3.15 -9.67
N LEU A 37 -13.66 -3.35 -9.57
CA LEU A 37 -12.86 -4.10 -10.53
C LEU A 37 -12.75 -5.60 -10.20
N GLY A 38 -13.30 -6.06 -9.06
CA GLY A 38 -13.15 -7.44 -8.59
C GLY A 38 -11.71 -7.82 -8.26
N LEU A 39 -10.90 -6.86 -7.80
CA LEU A 39 -9.51 -7.09 -7.39
C LEU A 39 -9.46 -7.41 -5.91
N GLU A 40 -8.99 -8.61 -5.57
CA GLU A 40 -8.74 -9.07 -4.19
C GLU A 40 -7.45 -8.47 -3.61
N TYR A 41 -7.33 -7.14 -3.63
CA TYR A 41 -6.18 -6.39 -3.12
C TYR A 41 -6.56 -5.56 -1.90
N GLU A 42 -5.61 -5.36 -1.00
CA GLU A 42 -5.78 -4.49 0.15
C GLU A 42 -5.20 -3.09 -0.12
N TYR A 43 -5.81 -2.06 0.47
CA TYR A 43 -5.21 -0.72 0.49
C TYR A 43 -5.23 -0.14 1.91
N GLY A 44 -4.05 0.24 2.42
CA GLY A 44 -3.86 0.75 3.78
C GLY A 44 -3.22 2.14 3.83
N TYR A 45 -2.83 2.54 5.04
CA TYR A 45 -1.93 3.65 5.27
C TYR A 45 -0.93 3.27 6.35
N THR A 46 0.29 3.79 6.22
CA THR A 46 1.30 3.69 7.27
C THR A 46 1.84 5.08 7.57
N ASP A 47 1.76 5.49 8.83
CA ASP A 47 2.33 6.75 9.29
C ASP A 47 3.85 6.60 9.43
N VAL A 48 4.58 7.34 8.60
CA VAL A 48 6.05 7.25 8.52
C VAL A 48 6.62 8.60 8.92
N PRO A 49 7.34 8.74 10.04
CA PRO A 49 7.94 10.02 10.43
C PRO A 49 8.96 10.54 9.41
N PRO A 50 9.21 11.87 9.34
CA PRO A 50 10.29 12.43 8.53
C PRO A 50 11.64 11.74 8.79
N GLY A 51 12.39 11.47 7.71
CA GLY A 51 13.67 10.75 7.79
C GLY A 51 13.57 9.23 7.94
N LYS A 52 12.36 8.65 8.04
CA LYS A 52 12.15 7.19 8.12
C LYS A 52 11.67 6.55 6.81
N LEU A 53 11.42 7.34 5.77
CA LEU A 53 10.93 6.84 4.48
C LEU A 53 11.87 5.79 3.86
N GLY A 54 13.18 6.03 3.83
CA GLY A 54 14.13 5.07 3.26
C GLY A 54 14.11 3.72 3.98
N GLN A 55 14.10 3.74 5.31
CA GLN A 55 14.00 2.51 6.12
C GLN A 55 12.70 1.76 5.84
N TYR A 56 11.58 2.48 5.74
CA TYR A 56 10.28 1.89 5.40
C TYR A 56 10.33 1.22 4.02
N LEU A 57 10.85 1.92 3.00
CA LEU A 57 10.92 1.41 1.63
C LEU A 57 11.84 0.19 1.49
N SER A 58 12.93 0.13 2.26
CA SER A 58 13.84 -1.02 2.27
C SER A 58 13.28 -2.25 3.00
N ALA A 59 12.30 -2.07 3.88
CA ALA A 59 11.69 -3.14 4.68
C ALA A 59 10.40 -3.72 4.06
N ARG A 60 10.04 -3.31 2.84
CA ARG A 60 8.77 -3.68 2.21
C ARG A 60 8.70 -5.17 1.88
N PRO A 61 7.61 -5.87 2.26
CA PRO A 61 7.42 -7.26 1.87
C PRO A 61 7.10 -7.40 0.38
N ALA A 62 7.32 -8.58 -0.18
CA ALA A 62 7.03 -8.87 -1.60
C ALA A 62 5.54 -8.72 -1.97
N SER A 63 4.63 -8.85 -1.00
CA SER A 63 3.19 -8.63 -1.20
C SER A 63 2.80 -7.16 -1.31
N GLN A 64 3.69 -6.21 -0.96
CA GLN A 64 3.41 -4.78 -1.11
C GLN A 64 3.71 -4.30 -2.52
N ILE A 65 2.69 -4.28 -3.36
CA ILE A 65 2.82 -3.99 -4.79
C ILE A 65 2.90 -2.50 -5.14
N GLY A 66 2.57 -1.60 -4.20
CA GLY A 66 2.59 -0.16 -4.45
C GLY A 66 2.61 0.68 -3.19
N VAL A 67 3.21 1.88 -3.29
CA VAL A 67 3.19 2.88 -2.22
C VAL A 67 2.91 4.25 -2.83
N SER A 68 1.83 4.88 -2.38
CA SER A 68 1.56 6.30 -2.62
C SER A 68 2.28 7.14 -1.58
N VAL A 69 2.93 8.22 -2.00
CA VAL A 69 3.67 9.11 -1.08
C VAL A 69 2.96 10.46 -0.97
N THR A 70 2.68 10.88 0.26
CA THR A 70 2.12 12.21 0.56
C THR A 70 3.09 13.04 1.42
N MET A 71 2.68 14.27 1.77
CA MET A 71 3.46 15.16 2.62
C MET A 71 3.90 14.47 3.93
N PRO A 72 5.11 14.77 4.44
CA PRO A 72 6.14 15.65 3.87
C PRO A 72 7.12 14.93 2.92
N HIS A 73 6.86 13.65 2.61
CA HIS A 73 7.83 12.75 1.98
C HIS A 73 8.00 12.93 0.47
N LYS A 74 7.17 13.74 -0.18
CA LYS A 74 7.22 13.95 -1.64
C LYS A 74 8.56 14.47 -2.16
N LEU A 75 9.33 15.16 -1.32
CA LEU A 75 10.66 15.67 -1.68
C LEU A 75 11.79 14.65 -1.43
N ALA A 76 11.49 13.56 -0.71
CA ALA A 76 12.46 12.56 -0.27
C ALA A 76 12.24 11.18 -0.90
N ALA A 77 11.17 11.02 -1.69
CA ALA A 77 10.78 9.79 -2.38
C ALA A 77 11.39 9.67 -3.77
#